data_AF-A0A641ABX4-F1
#
_entry.id   AF-A0A641ABX4-F1
#
_cell.length_a   1.000
_cell.length_b   1.000
_cell.length_c   1.000
_cell.angle_alpha   90.00
_cell.angle_beta   90.00
_cell.angle_gamma   90.00
#
_symmetry.space_group_name_H-M   'P 1'
#
loop_
_entity.id
_entity.type
_entity.pdbx_description
1 polymer ?
#
loop_
_entity_poly.entity_id
_entity_poly.type
_entity_poly.pdbx_seq_one_letter_code
_entity_poly.pdbx_strand_id
1 'polypeptide(L)'
;MFKFLIGKEIGHLQTGLILSQVGGLILIFMGLMVIFPSRMFTFEDVGGFIWIILGLGIIRMLAPIAVSKGSKIAFWVVVLLSVLKLAESFLATVGDPEENLGWYWYLVLTGGIEVGVLIHLLNPKARAELSNQ
;
A
#
# COMPACT_ATOMS: atom_id res chain seq x y z
N MET A 1 -18.54 1.28 -9.75
CA MET A 1 -17.58 1.65 -10.81
C MET A 1 -16.75 0.47 -11.32
N PHE A 2 -16.13 -0.36 -10.47
CA PHE A 2 -15.34 -1.54 -10.95
C PHE A 2 -16.12 -2.58 -11.78
N LYS A 3 -17.42 -2.77 -11.50
CA LYS A 3 -18.32 -3.62 -12.30
C LYS A 3 -18.41 -3.19 -13.78
N PHE A 4 -18.25 -1.89 -14.06
CA PHE A 4 -18.27 -1.34 -15.42
C PHE A 4 -16.94 -1.53 -16.18
N LEU A 5 -15.83 -1.77 -15.48
CA LEU A 5 -14.50 -1.89 -16.09
C LEU A 5 -14.06 -3.34 -16.33
N ILE A 6 -14.51 -4.30 -15.49
CA ILE A 6 -14.02 -5.70 -15.51
C ILE A 6 -15.14 -6.71 -15.83
N GLY A 7 -16.40 -6.26 -15.93
CA GLY A 7 -17.55 -7.12 -16.28
C GLY A 7 -17.92 -8.16 -15.20
N LYS A 8 -17.21 -8.18 -14.07
CA LYS A 8 -17.43 -9.09 -12.94
C LYS A 8 -17.52 -8.29 -11.63
N GLU A 9 -18.41 -8.69 -10.73
CA GLU A 9 -18.43 -8.15 -9.38
C GLU A 9 -17.19 -8.66 -8.62
N ILE A 10 -16.22 -7.77 -8.45
CA ILE A 10 -15.05 -8.03 -7.62
C ILE A 10 -15.50 -7.92 -6.16
N GLY A 11 -15.22 -8.95 -5.37
CA GLY A 11 -15.52 -8.98 -3.95
C GLY A 11 -14.81 -7.86 -3.20
N HIS A 12 -15.33 -7.53 -2.02
CA HIS A 12 -14.78 -6.46 -1.20
C HIS A 12 -13.36 -6.85 -0.71
N LEU A 13 -13.12 -8.16 -0.50
CA LEU A 13 -11.80 -8.71 -0.20
C LEU A 13 -10.85 -8.54 -1.39
N GLN A 14 -11.25 -9.01 -2.58
CA GLN A 14 -10.41 -8.92 -3.78
C GLN A 14 -10.06 -7.47 -4.13
N THR A 15 -11.00 -6.54 -3.99
CA THR A 15 -10.76 -5.12 -4.24
C THR A 15 -9.70 -4.55 -3.26
N GLY A 16 -9.81 -4.88 -1.97
CA GLY A 16 -8.84 -4.46 -0.96
C GLY A 16 -7.45 -5.06 -1.19
N LEU A 17 -7.38 -6.32 -1.64
CA LEU A 17 -6.12 -7.00 -1.96
C LEU A 17 -5.42 -6.40 -3.19
N ILE A 18 -6.17 -6.08 -4.24
CA ILE A 18 -5.63 -5.41 -5.44
C ILE A 18 -5.11 -4.02 -5.07
N LEU A 19 -5.86 -3.25 -4.27
CA LEU A 19 -5.40 -1.95 -3.78
C LEU A 19 -4.12 -2.06 -2.95
N SER A 20 -3.98 -3.13 -2.14
CA SER A 20 -2.75 -3.39 -1.38
C SER A 20 -1.56 -3.70 -2.31
N GLN A 21 -1.78 -4.41 -3.42
CA GLN A 21 -0.74 -4.65 -4.41
C GLN A 21 -0.35 -3.37 -5.14
N VAL A 22 -1.31 -2.51 -5.48
CA VAL A 22 -1.03 -1.19 -6.06
C VAL A 22 -0.17 -0.35 -5.10
N GLY A 23 -0.53 -0.32 -3.81
CA GLY A 23 0.28 0.35 -2.79
C GLY A 23 1.69 -0.24 -2.65
N GLY A 24 1.82 -1.57 -2.75
CA GLY A 24 3.11 -2.25 -2.78
C GLY A 24 3.97 -1.88 -4.00
N LEU A 25 3.35 -1.80 -5.18
CA LEU A 25 4.02 -1.41 -6.42
C LEU A 25 4.52 0.04 -6.37
N ILE A 26 3.73 0.95 -5.80
CA ILE A 26 4.14 2.35 -5.59
C ILE A 26 5.36 2.41 -4.67
N LEU A 27 5.37 1.64 -3.57
CA LEU A 27 6.54 1.57 -2.68
C LEU A 27 7.79 1.06 -3.40
N ILE A 28 7.67 0.01 -4.22
CA ILE A 28 8.78 -0.52 -5.01
C ILE A 28 9.29 0.56 -5.97
N PHE A 29 8.37 1.22 -6.68
CA PHE A 29 8.72 2.26 -7.65
C PHE A 29 9.42 3.45 -6.99
N MET A 30 8.93 3.92 -5.84
CA MET A 30 9.58 4.98 -5.05
C MET A 30 10.95 4.55 -4.55
N GLY A 31 11.09 3.32 -4.05
CA GLY A 31 12.38 2.76 -3.64
C GLY A 31 13.40 2.74 -4.78
N LEU A 32 12.96 2.34 -5.98
CA LEU A 32 13.80 2.33 -7.18
C LEU A 32 14.18 3.74 -7.66
N MET A 33 13.29 4.72 -7.58
CA MET A 33 13.59 6.12 -7.93
C MET A 33 14.70 6.72 -7.07
N VAL A 34 14.80 6.30 -5.80
CA VAL A 34 15.87 6.75 -4.90
C VAL A 34 17.18 6.01 -5.20
N ILE A 35 17.12 4.71 -5.51
CA ILE A 35 18.31 3.88 -5.80
C ILE A 35 18.91 4.20 -7.16
N PHE A 36 18.08 4.52 -8.15
CA PHE A 36 18.49 4.88 -9.50
C PHE A 36 18.33 6.39 -9.70
N PRO A 37 19.33 7.19 -9.26
CA PRO A 37 19.26 8.64 -9.39
C PRO A 37 19.08 9.02 -10.85
N SER A 38 18.08 9.85 -11.11
CA SER A 38 17.78 10.39 -12.42
C SER A 38 18.05 11.90 -12.42
N ARG A 39 18.05 12.52 -13.60
CA ARG A 39 18.20 13.98 -13.72
C ARG A 39 17.13 14.78 -12.95
N MET A 40 16.02 14.15 -12.54
CA MET A 40 14.93 14.76 -11.77
C MET A 40 14.96 14.41 -10.28
N PHE A 41 15.66 13.35 -9.87
CA PHE A 41 15.69 12.85 -8.49
C PHE A 41 17.10 12.36 -8.16
N THR A 42 17.84 13.16 -7.37
CA THR A 42 19.18 12.80 -6.89
C THR A 42 19.17 12.96 -5.37
N PHE A 43 19.44 11.87 -4.66
CA PHE A 43 19.49 11.85 -3.19
C PHE A 43 20.93 11.57 -2.79
N GLU A 44 21.55 12.49 -2.04
CA GLU A 44 22.97 12.40 -1.68
C GLU A 44 23.24 11.32 -0.62
N ASP A 45 22.24 10.95 0.17
CA ASP A 45 22.37 9.96 1.25
C ASP A 45 21.27 8.89 1.16
N VAL A 46 21.53 7.87 0.34
CA VAL A 46 20.64 6.70 0.21
C VAL A 46 20.91 5.76 1.37
N GLY A 47 20.36 6.10 2.54
CA GLY A 47 20.48 5.31 3.75
C GLY A 47 19.80 3.93 3.66
N GLY A 48 20.09 3.06 4.64
CA GLY A 48 19.55 1.69 4.71
C GLY A 48 18.00 1.59 4.75
N PHE A 49 17.32 2.70 5.04
CA PHE A 49 15.86 2.81 5.03
C PHE A 49 15.24 2.46 3.66
N ILE A 50 15.95 2.68 2.55
CA ILE A 50 15.43 2.38 1.21
C ILE A 50 15.18 0.88 0.98
N TRP A 51 16.04 0.03 1.56
CA TRP A 51 15.91 -1.42 1.48
C TRP A 51 14.72 -1.92 2.28
N ILE A 52 14.37 -1.23 3.37
CA ILE A 52 13.17 -1.51 4.16
C ILE A 52 11.92 -1.20 3.34
N ILE A 53 11.88 -0.06 2.65
CA ILE A 53 10.76 0.31 1.76
C ILE A 53 10.57 -0.72 0.65
N LEU A 54 11.66 -1.10 -0.03
CA LEU A 54 11.61 -2.12 -1.08
C LEU A 54 11.12 -3.47 -0.55
N GLY A 55 11.67 -3.92 0.58
CA GLY A 55 11.27 -5.19 1.21
C GLY A 55 9.78 -5.19 1.59
N LEU A 56 9.29 -4.09 2.17
CA LEU A 56 7.87 -3.93 2.48
C LEU A 56 6.99 -3.91 1.22
N GLY A 57 7.45 -3.26 0.15
CA GLY A 57 6.77 -3.27 -1.14
C GLY A 57 6.63 -4.68 -1.72
N ILE A 58 7.69 -5.49 -1.67
CA ILE A 58 7.67 -6.89 -2.12
C ILE A 58 6.73 -7.73 -1.25
N ILE A 59 6.79 -7.61 0.09
CA ILE A 59 5.89 -8.33 0.99
C ILE A 59 4.44 -7.97 0.68
N ARG A 60 4.14 -6.71 0.38
CA ARG A 60 2.80 -6.26 -0.02
C ARG A 60 2.34 -6.77 -1.37
N MET A 61 3.24 -7.15 -2.26
CA MET A 61 2.87 -7.84 -3.51
C MET A 61 2.54 -9.32 -3.25
N LEU A 62 3.30 -9.98 -2.36
CA LEU A 62 3.20 -11.41 -2.09
C LEU A 62 2.10 -11.77 -1.07
N ALA A 63 1.91 -10.97 -0.03
CA ALA A 63 0.95 -11.25 1.03
C ALA A 63 -0.49 -11.36 0.51
N PRO A 64 -0.99 -10.50 -0.40
CA PRO A 64 -2.31 -10.65 -1.01
C PRO A 64 -2.49 -11.96 -1.78
N ILE A 65 -1.42 -12.48 -2.39
CA ILE A 65 -1.45 -13.78 -3.07
C ILE A 65 -1.65 -14.90 -2.04
N ALA A 66 -1.01 -14.82 -0.88
CA ALA A 66 -1.25 -15.77 0.20
C ALA A 66 -2.67 -15.64 0.78
N VAL A 67 -3.25 -14.44 0.86
CA VAL A 67 -4.65 -14.24 1.26
C VAL A 67 -5.61 -14.90 0.28
N SER A 68 -5.36 -14.78 -1.03
CA SER A 68 -6.19 -15.42 -2.06
C SER A 68 -6.20 -16.95 -2.00
N LYS A 69 -5.27 -17.55 -1.25
CA LYS A 69 -5.19 -18.99 -0.96
C LYS A 69 -5.85 -19.36 0.39
N GLY A 70 -6.60 -18.45 1.01
CA GLY A 70 -7.30 -18.67 2.29
C GLY A 70 -6.48 -18.37 3.55
N SER A 71 -5.28 -17.78 3.44
CA SER A 71 -4.45 -17.52 4.63
C SER A 71 -4.97 -16.33 5.45
N LYS A 72 -5.60 -16.63 6.59
CA LYS A 72 -6.06 -15.63 7.57
C LYS A 72 -4.92 -14.85 8.20
N ILE A 73 -3.74 -15.46 8.37
CA ILE A 73 -2.56 -14.79 8.92
C ILE A 73 -2.06 -13.74 7.91
N ALA A 74 -1.95 -14.11 6.63
CA ALA A 74 -1.55 -13.18 5.59
C ALA A 74 -2.51 -11.99 5.48
N PHE A 75 -3.80 -12.20 5.73
CA PHE A 75 -4.79 -11.12 5.73
C PHE A 75 -4.49 -10.08 6.81
N TRP A 76 -4.23 -10.52 8.03
CA TRP A 76 -3.87 -9.62 9.12
C TRP A 76 -2.51 -8.94 8.89
N VAL A 77 -1.57 -9.62 8.25
CA VAL A 77 -0.30 -9.00 7.82
C VAL A 77 -0.57 -7.86 6.85
N VAL A 78 -1.42 -8.05 5.82
CA VAL A 78 -1.78 -6.99 4.87
C VAL A 78 -2.45 -5.81 5.58
N VAL A 79 -3.39 -6.07 6.49
CA VAL A 79 -4.06 -5.02 7.27
C VAL A 79 -3.05 -4.25 8.13
N LEU A 80 -2.19 -4.95 8.87
CA LEU A 80 -1.18 -4.33 9.73
C LEU A 80 -0.21 -3.47 8.92
N LEU A 81 0.28 -3.98 7.79
CA LEU A 81 1.14 -3.23 6.88
C LEU A 81 0.44 -2.00 6.30
N SER A 82 -0.88 -2.06 6.09
CA SER A 82 -1.67 -0.93 5.61
C SER A 82 -1.82 0.16 6.67
N VAL A 83 -2.08 -0.23 7.93
CA VAL A 83 -2.12 0.70 9.06
C VAL A 83 -0.76 1.36 9.29
N LEU A 84 0.33 0.58 9.28
CA LEU A 84 1.68 1.10 9.46
C LEU A 84 2.06 2.10 8.37
N LYS A 85 1.73 1.80 7.10
CA LYS A 85 2.02 2.73 5.99
C LYS A 85 1.17 3.99 6.07
N LEU A 86 -0.10 3.88 6.49
CA LEU A 86 -0.94 5.05 6.69
C LEU A 86 -0.36 5.95 7.79
N ALA A 87 0.09 5.37 8.90
CA ALA A 87 0.74 6.11 9.98
C ALA A 87 2.04 6.79 9.51
N GLU A 88 2.90 6.08 8.77
CA GLU A 88 4.11 6.66 8.18
C GLU A 88 3.77 7.79 7.20
N SER A 89 2.76 7.64 6.34
CA SER A 89 2.36 8.70 5.41
C SER A 89 1.90 9.97 6.14
N PHE A 90 1.24 9.81 7.29
CA PHE A 90 0.82 10.92 8.12
C PHE A 90 2.01 11.60 8.81
N LEU A 91 2.91 10.82 9.41
CA LEU A 91 4.12 11.35 10.05
C LEU A 91 5.03 12.07 9.05
N ALA A 92 5.19 11.53 7.85
CA ALA A 92 5.96 12.15 6.77
C ALA A 92 5.37 13.49 6.31
N THR A 93 4.07 13.73 6.54
CA THR A 93 3.37 14.95 6.13
C THR A 93 3.18 15.97 7.25
N VAL A 94 3.34 15.55 8.53
CA VAL A 94 3.17 16.43 9.70
C VAL A 94 4.51 16.82 10.34
N GLY A 95 5.59 16.10 10.00
CA GLY A 95 6.88 16.21 10.66
C GLY A 95 7.63 17.53 10.50
N ASP A 96 7.48 18.26 9.38
CA ASP A 96 8.27 19.47 9.12
C ASP A 96 7.45 20.65 8.52
N PRO A 97 7.28 21.77 9.25
CA PRO A 97 6.47 22.91 8.82
C PRO A 97 6.92 23.61 7.53
N GLU A 98 8.22 23.60 7.23
CA GLU A 98 8.82 24.37 6.13
C GLU A 98 8.78 23.65 4.77
N GLU A 99 8.63 22.32 4.73
CA GLU A 99 8.56 21.50 3.50
C GLU A 99 7.14 21.00 3.15
N ASN A 100 6.14 21.29 3.99
CA ASN A 100 4.81 20.68 3.98
C ASN A 100 4.05 20.67 2.64
N LEU A 101 4.22 21.71 1.81
CA LEU A 101 3.52 21.79 0.51
C LEU A 101 3.98 20.69 -0.47
N GLY A 102 5.24 20.28 -0.39
CA GLY A 102 5.83 19.26 -1.23
C GLY A 102 5.45 17.83 -0.85
N TRP A 103 4.83 17.60 0.32
CA TRP A 103 4.53 16.25 0.83
C TRP A 103 3.04 15.90 0.86
N TYR A 104 2.12 16.85 0.66
CA TYR A 104 0.68 16.54 0.57
C TYR A 104 0.33 15.55 -0.54
N TRP A 105 1.03 15.60 -1.68
CA TRP A 105 0.79 14.63 -2.76
C TRP A 105 1.19 13.21 -2.32
N TYR A 106 2.22 13.06 -1.48
CA TYR A 106 2.63 11.77 -0.93
C TYR A 106 1.56 11.19 0.00
N LEU A 107 0.94 12.02 0.84
CA LEU A 107 -0.18 11.61 1.69
C LEU A 107 -1.39 11.19 0.87
N VAL A 108 -1.76 11.97 -0.15
CA VAL A 108 -2.90 11.64 -1.02
C VAL A 108 -2.63 10.35 -1.80
N LEU A 109 -1.44 10.22 -2.37
CA LEU A 109 -1.09 9.12 -3.27
C LEU A 109 -0.84 7.81 -2.50
N THR A 110 -0.15 7.86 -1.36
CA THR A 110 0.12 6.66 -0.57
C THR A 110 -0.94 6.45 0.51
N GLY A 111 -1.23 7.44 1.35
CA GLY A 111 -2.23 7.35 2.41
C GLY A 111 -3.66 7.14 1.89
N GLY A 112 -4.05 7.79 0.79
CA GLY A 112 -5.36 7.59 0.17
C GLY A 112 -5.59 6.15 -0.30
N ILE A 113 -4.55 5.50 -0.84
CA ILE A 113 -4.60 4.09 -1.21
C ILE A 113 -4.77 3.22 0.03
N GLU A 114 -4.03 3.48 1.11
CA GLU A 114 -4.15 2.71 2.36
C GLU A 114 -5.54 2.83 2.99
N VAL A 115 -6.14 4.02 2.98
CA VAL A 115 -7.53 4.22 3.42
C VAL A 115 -8.47 3.37 2.58
N GLY A 116 -8.28 3.35 1.26
CA GLY A 116 -9.02 2.48 0.35
C GLY A 116 -8.86 1.00 0.69
N VAL A 117 -7.63 0.55 0.95
CA VAL A 117 -7.34 -0.84 1.36
C VAL A 117 -8.07 -1.17 2.66
N LEU A 118 -7.97 -0.33 3.68
CA LEU A 118 -8.56 -0.59 5.00
C LEU A 118 -10.09 -0.59 4.97
N ILE A 119 -10.72 0.35 4.25
CA ILE A 119 -12.19 0.36 4.06
C ILE A 119 -12.67 -0.92 3.37
N HIS A 120 -11.86 -1.48 2.46
CA HIS A 120 -12.20 -2.70 1.76
C HIS A 120 -11.89 -3.98 2.56
N LEU A 121 -10.77 -4.05 3.26
CA LEU A 121 -10.41 -5.25 4.01
C LEU A 121 -11.16 -5.36 5.34
N LEU A 122 -11.42 -4.25 6.04
CA LEU A 122 -12.11 -4.26 7.34
C LEU A 122 -13.63 -4.37 7.23
N ASN A 123 -14.20 -4.27 6.03
CA ASN A 123 -15.63 -4.44 5.85
C ASN A 123 -16.06 -5.87 6.25
N PRO A 124 -17.19 -6.03 6.96
CA PRO A 124 -17.72 -7.35 7.29
C PRO A 124 -17.91 -8.26 6.06
N LYS A 125 -18.20 -7.70 4.88
CA LYS A 125 -18.31 -8.46 3.62
C LYS A 125 -16.99 -9.13 3.20
N ALA A 126 -15.86 -8.44 3.37
CA ALA A 126 -14.55 -9.01 3.07
C ALA A 126 -14.18 -10.13 4.06
N ARG A 127 -14.60 -10.02 5.32
CA ARG A 127 -14.38 -11.09 6.32
C ARG A 127 -15.24 -12.32 6.06
N ALA A 128 -16.48 -12.13 5.60
CA ALA A 128 -17.32 -13.24 5.16
C ALA A 128 -16.73 -13.96 3.94
N GLU A 129 -16.18 -13.21 2.99
CA GLU A 129 -15.50 -13.75 1.81
C GLU A 129 -14.24 -14.56 2.19
N LEU A 130 -13.43 -14.07 3.13
CA LEU A 130 -12.26 -14.78 3.65
C LEU A 130 -12.63 -16.04 4.46
N SER A 131 -13.76 -16.06 5.14
CA SER A 131 -14.22 -17.22 5.92
C SER A 131 -14.76 -18.35 5.04
N ASN A 132 -15.16 -18.04 3.80
CA ASN A 132 -15.70 -18.98 2.84
C ASN A 132 -14.64 -19.50 1.84
N GLN A 133 -13.38 -19.05 1.96
CA GLN A 133 -12.21 -19.59 1.25
C GLN A 133 -11.49 -20.64 2.09
#